data_AF-A0A510DZK8-F1
#
_entry.id   AF-A0A510DZK8-F1
#
_cell.length_a   1.000
_cell.length_b   1.000
_cell.length_c   1.000
_cell.angle_alpha   90.00
_cell.angle_beta   90.00
_cell.angle_gamma   90.00
#
_symmetry.space_group_name_H-M   'P 1'
#
loop_
_entity.id
_entity.type
_entity.pdbx_description
1 polymer ?
#
loop_
_entity_poly.entity_id
_entity_poly.type
_entity_poly.pdbx_seq_one_letter_code
_entity_poly.pdbx_strand_id
1 'polypeptide(L)'
;MAKYSFSCASIGQNCGFEIVNASSEEELLQQITVHAKSSHGINNPPKDLVDKIKANIKKSGKYSFSCASIGQNCGFEIKNAGNEDELMQQIALHAKLSHGINNPPKDLVDKIKANIKAE
;
A
#
# COMPACT_ATOMS: atom_id res chain seq x y z
N MET A 1 -10.85 0.34 -4.05
CA MET A 1 -10.17 0.72 -2.80
C MET A 1 -9.17 -0.35 -2.46
N ALA A 2 -7.98 0.04 -2.00
CA ALA A 2 -6.98 -0.92 -1.52
C ALA A 2 -7.53 -1.65 -0.31
N LYS A 3 -7.19 -2.92 -0.21
CA LYS A 3 -7.55 -3.81 0.87
C LYS A 3 -6.29 -4.15 1.64
N TYR A 4 -6.38 -4.07 2.96
CA TYR A 4 -5.26 -4.37 3.84
C TYR A 4 -5.59 -5.61 4.65
N SER A 5 -4.62 -6.53 4.71
CA SER A 5 -4.75 -7.77 5.45
C SER A 5 -3.53 -7.98 6.32
N PHE A 6 -3.74 -8.53 7.51
CA PHE A 6 -2.68 -8.85 8.46
C PHE A 6 -3.06 -10.11 9.23
N SER A 7 -2.06 -10.97 9.47
CA SER A 7 -2.23 -12.18 10.27
C SER A 7 -1.18 -12.18 11.37
N CYS A 8 -1.59 -12.45 12.61
CA CYS A 8 -0.70 -12.46 13.77
C CYS A 8 0.37 -13.56 13.65
N ALA A 9 0.05 -14.65 12.96
CA ALA A 9 1.00 -15.68 12.58
C ALA A 9 2.16 -15.15 11.70
N SER A 10 1.94 -14.10 10.91
CA SER A 10 2.97 -13.50 10.03
C SER A 10 4.14 -12.89 10.81
N ILE A 11 3.93 -12.54 12.08
CA ILE A 11 4.98 -11.98 12.96
C ILE A 11 5.52 -13.03 13.95
N GLY A 12 5.25 -14.32 13.71
CA GLY A 12 5.75 -15.43 14.53
C GLY A 12 5.04 -15.61 15.87
N GLN A 13 3.89 -14.97 16.08
CA GLN A 13 3.06 -15.20 17.25
C GLN A 13 2.19 -16.44 17.03
N ASN A 14 2.06 -17.29 18.05
CA ASN A 14 1.18 -18.45 18.01
C ASN A 14 -0.28 -18.03 18.32
N CYS A 15 -0.82 -17.15 17.48
CA CYS A 15 -2.17 -16.61 17.60
C CYS A 15 -2.86 -16.68 16.23
N GLY A 16 -4.06 -17.28 16.18
CA GLY A 16 -4.85 -17.44 14.96
C GLY A 16 -5.61 -16.18 14.51
N PHE A 17 -5.35 -15.03 15.14
CA PHE A 17 -6.02 -13.78 14.78
C PHE A 17 -5.55 -13.27 13.42
N GLU A 18 -6.52 -12.98 12.55
CA GLU A 18 -6.30 -12.45 11.22
C GLU A 18 -7.39 -11.43 10.89
N ILE A 19 -6.98 -10.37 10.19
CA ILE A 19 -7.88 -9.39 9.59
C ILE A 19 -7.65 -9.44 8.08
N VAL A 20 -8.75 -9.56 7.35
CA VAL A 20 -8.76 -9.54 5.89
C VAL A 20 -9.61 -8.38 5.39
N ASN A 21 -9.20 -7.78 4.28
CA ASN A 21 -9.98 -6.78 3.56
C ASN A 21 -10.33 -5.49 4.33
N ALA A 22 -9.50 -5.07 5.28
CA ALA A 22 -9.60 -3.76 5.93
C ALA A 22 -9.52 -2.65 4.89
N SER A 23 -10.23 -1.55 5.10
CA SER A 23 -10.38 -0.49 4.09
C SER A 23 -9.25 0.55 4.15
N SER A 24 -8.53 0.60 5.28
CA SER A 24 -7.33 1.42 5.44
C SER A 24 -6.32 0.74 6.39
N GLU A 25 -5.06 1.18 6.32
CA GLU A 25 -4.03 0.76 7.26
C GLU A 25 -4.37 1.20 8.70
N GLU A 26 -4.95 2.39 8.87
CA GLU A 26 -5.33 2.90 10.19
C GLU A 26 -6.43 2.06 10.85
N GLU A 27 -7.47 1.68 10.10
CA GLU A 27 -8.53 0.78 10.58
C GLU A 27 -7.93 -0.57 10.99
N LEU A 28 -7.05 -1.12 10.16
CA LEU A 28 -6.34 -2.38 10.44
C LEU A 28 -5.54 -2.29 11.75
N LEU A 29 -4.76 -1.22 11.93
CA LEU A 29 -3.96 -1.00 13.14
C LEU A 29 -4.81 -0.80 14.39
N GLN A 30 -5.96 -0.12 14.28
CA GLN A 30 -6.91 0.03 15.39
C GLN A 30 -7.45 -1.33 15.83
N GLN A 31 -7.89 -2.17 14.89
CA GLN A 31 -8.37 -3.52 15.19
C GLN A 31 -7.29 -4.40 15.83
N ILE A 32 -6.05 -4.34 15.32
CA ILE A 32 -4.90 -5.05 15.92
C ILE A 32 -4.65 -4.57 17.35
N THR A 33 -4.74 -3.27 17.60
CA THR A 33 -4.55 -2.68 18.94
C THR A 33 -5.62 -3.17 19.92
N VAL A 34 -6.89 -3.21 19.49
CA VAL A 34 -7.99 -3.75 20.30
C VAL A 34 -7.76 -5.23 20.62
N HIS A 35 -7.33 -6.01 19.62
CA HIS A 35 -7.00 -7.42 19.81
C HIS A 35 -5.83 -7.62 20.79
N ALA A 36 -4.74 -6.86 20.62
CA ALA A 36 -3.56 -6.94 21.48
C ALA A 36 -3.87 -6.59 22.93
N LYS A 37 -4.71 -5.56 23.15
CA LYS A 37 -5.19 -5.18 24.48
C LYS A 37 -6.04 -6.28 25.12
N SER A 38 -6.99 -6.84 24.36
CA SER A 38 -8.00 -7.76 24.91
C SER A 38 -7.45 -9.18 25.10
N SER A 39 -6.59 -9.65 24.19
CA SER A 39 -6.11 -11.03 24.17
C SER A 39 -4.75 -11.20 24.86
N HIS A 40 -3.94 -10.14 24.91
CA HIS A 40 -2.56 -10.19 25.42
C HIS A 40 -2.29 -9.13 26.51
N GLY A 41 -3.27 -8.30 26.89
CA GLY A 41 -3.08 -7.24 27.88
C GLY A 41 -2.14 -6.11 27.42
N ILE A 42 -1.83 -6.05 26.12
CA ILE A 42 -0.89 -5.07 25.57
C ILE A 42 -1.64 -3.76 25.30
N ASN A 43 -1.56 -2.84 26.26
CA ASN A 43 -2.27 -1.56 26.17
C ASN A 43 -1.53 -0.53 25.29
N ASN A 44 -0.20 -0.62 25.25
CA ASN A 44 0.65 0.24 24.41
C ASN A 44 1.71 -0.65 23.73
N PRO A 45 1.49 -1.09 22.48
CA PRO A 45 2.42 -1.98 21.81
C PRO A 45 3.78 -1.29 21.64
N PRO A 46 4.90 -1.97 21.96
CA PRO A 46 6.23 -1.41 21.78
C PRO A 46 6.48 -1.10 20.29
N LYS A 47 7.34 -0.11 20.02
CA LYS A 47 7.61 0.33 18.65
C LYS A 47 8.04 -0.82 17.73
N ASP A 48 8.88 -1.73 18.22
CA ASP A 48 9.32 -2.93 17.49
C ASP A 48 8.14 -3.79 17.01
N LEU A 49 7.12 -3.97 17.87
CA LEU A 49 5.92 -4.73 17.51
C LEU A 49 5.11 -4.01 16.43
N VAL A 50 4.94 -2.69 16.56
CA VAL A 50 4.25 -1.87 15.55
C VAL A 50 4.97 -1.92 14.21
N ASP A 51 6.30 -1.81 14.21
CA ASP A 51 7.11 -1.89 12.99
C ASP A 51 7.00 -3.29 12.34
N LYS A 52 7.03 -4.36 13.14
CA LYS A 52 6.79 -5.74 12.66
C LYS A 52 5.40 -5.93 12.08
N ILE A 53 4.38 -5.38 12.72
CA ILE A 53 3.01 -5.41 12.23
C ILE A 53 2.98 -4.73 10.85
N LYS A 54 3.43 -3.48 10.76
CA LYS A 54 3.44 -2.69 9.52
C LYS A 54 4.20 -3.38 8.39
N ALA A 55 5.35 -3.97 8.68
CA ALA A 55 6.15 -4.71 7.70
C ALA A 55 5.43 -5.95 7.14
N ASN A 56 4.44 -6.49 7.86
CA ASN A 56 3.68 -7.68 7.47
C ASN A 56 2.25 -7.36 7.02
N ILE A 57 1.88 -6.08 6.90
CA ILE A 57 0.60 -5.68 6.30
C ILE A 57 0.67 -5.96 4.80
N LYS A 58 -0.22 -6.82 4.33
CA LYS A 58 -0.41 -7.09 2.91
C LYS A 58 -1.41 -6.11 2.35
N LYS A 59 -0.96 -5.29 1.40
CA LYS A 59 -1.81 -4.41 0.61
C LYS A 59 -2.18 -5.10 -0.70
N SER A 60 -3.48 -5.25 -0.94
CA SER A 60 -4.05 -5.74 -2.18
C SER A 60 -4.82 -4.62 -2.84
N GLY A 61 -4.49 -4.31 -4.08
CA GLY A 61 -5.19 -3.30 -4.87
C GLY A 61 -5.25 -3.76 -6.30
N LYS A 62 -6.23 -3.26 -7.04
CA LYS A 62 -6.49 -3.73 -8.39
C LYS A 62 -5.56 -3.11 -9.42
N TYR A 63 -5.04 -1.92 -9.12
CA TYR A 63 -4.38 -1.10 -10.13
C TYR A 63 -2.86 -1.23 -10.04
N SER A 64 -2.21 -1.37 -11.19
CA SER A 64 -0.75 -1.38 -11.31
C SER A 64 -0.28 -0.56 -12.51
N PHE A 65 0.94 -0.07 -12.43
CA PHE A 65 1.59 0.72 -13.48
C PHE A 65 3.11 0.55 -13.43
N SER A 66 3.76 0.56 -14.59
CA SER A 66 5.22 0.55 -14.71
C SER A 66 5.67 1.64 -15.67
N CYS A 67 6.69 2.42 -15.31
CA CYS A 67 7.24 3.43 -16.23
C CYS A 67 7.78 2.82 -17.54
N ALA A 68 8.24 1.57 -17.50
CA ALA A 68 8.67 0.84 -18.69
C ALA A 68 7.53 0.61 -19.70
N SER A 69 6.26 0.56 -19.26
CA SER A 69 5.12 0.31 -20.16
C SER A 69 4.84 1.48 -21.10
N ILE A 70 5.33 2.68 -20.78
CA ILE A 70 5.23 3.87 -21.66
C ILE A 70 6.52 4.13 -22.44
N GLY A 71 7.43 3.14 -22.52
CA GLY A 71 8.66 3.21 -23.29
C GLY A 71 9.78 4.05 -22.65
N GLN A 72 9.65 4.39 -21.36
CA GLN A 72 10.72 5.08 -20.63
C GLN A 72 11.72 4.06 -20.08
N ASN A 73 13.02 4.41 -20.10
CA ASN A 73 14.06 3.60 -19.48
C ASN A 73 14.08 3.85 -17.96
N CYS A 74 13.01 3.46 -17.27
CA CYS A 74 12.82 3.65 -15.84
C CYS A 74 12.19 2.39 -15.21
N GLY A 75 12.83 1.85 -14.17
CA GLY A 75 12.37 0.65 -13.46
C GLY A 75 11.30 0.89 -12.39
N PHE A 76 10.76 2.11 -12.29
CA PHE A 76 9.72 2.42 -11.31
C PHE A 76 8.41 1.69 -11.65
N GLU A 77 7.83 1.05 -10.64
CA GLU A 77 6.61 0.27 -10.74
C GLU A 77 5.78 0.45 -9.46
N ILE A 78 4.47 0.58 -9.65
CA ILE A 78 3.49 0.55 -8.57
C ILE A 78 2.62 -0.67 -8.78
N LYS A 79 2.49 -1.46 -7.72
CA LYS A 79 1.61 -2.61 -7.63
C LYS A 79 0.58 -2.37 -6.53
N ASN A 80 -0.59 -2.97 -6.68
CA ASN A 80 -1.62 -3.00 -5.64
C ASN A 80 -2.15 -1.60 -5.23
N ALA A 81 -2.25 -0.66 -6.16
CA ALA A 81 -2.93 0.61 -5.91
C ALA A 81 -4.44 0.41 -5.78
N GLY A 82 -5.06 1.13 -4.86
CA GLY A 82 -6.45 0.93 -4.50
C GLY A 82 -7.47 1.47 -5.50
N ASN A 83 -7.09 2.50 -6.25
CA ASN A 83 -7.84 3.18 -7.28
C ASN A 83 -6.86 3.96 -8.18
N GLU A 84 -7.38 4.51 -9.28
CA GLU A 84 -6.57 5.29 -10.23
C GLU A 84 -6.04 6.59 -9.62
N ASP A 85 -6.79 7.29 -8.78
CA ASP A 85 -6.34 8.55 -8.17
C ASP A 85 -5.09 8.33 -7.29
N GLU A 86 -5.12 7.30 -6.44
CA GLU A 86 -4.00 6.91 -5.58
C GLU A 86 -2.77 6.53 -6.42
N LEU A 87 -2.99 5.75 -7.48
CA LEU A 87 -1.94 5.37 -8.43
C LEU A 87 -1.32 6.62 -9.06
N MET A 88 -2.14 7.54 -9.55
CA MET A 88 -1.71 8.78 -10.18
C MET A 88 -0.98 9.70 -9.21
N GLN A 89 -1.40 9.79 -7.94
CA GLN A 89 -0.69 10.55 -6.91
C GLN A 89 0.72 10.02 -6.67
N GLN A 90 0.88 8.69 -6.60
CA GLN A 90 2.20 8.06 -6.43
C GLN A 90 3.10 8.28 -7.66
N ILE A 91 2.54 8.17 -8.87
CA ILE A 91 3.27 8.47 -10.12
C ILE A 91 3.69 9.94 -10.15
N ALA A 92 2.80 10.86 -9.81
CA ALA A 92 3.09 12.30 -9.79
C ALA A 92 4.19 12.63 -8.77
N LEU A 93 4.15 12.03 -7.58
CA LEU A 93 5.19 12.18 -6.57
C LEU A 93 6.54 11.66 -7.08
N HIS A 94 6.56 10.47 -7.70
CA HIS A 94 7.77 9.91 -8.30
C HIS A 94 8.33 10.81 -9.40
N ALA A 95 7.48 11.30 -10.31
CA ALA A 95 7.87 12.19 -11.40
C ALA A 95 8.45 13.53 -10.88
N LYS A 96 7.85 14.08 -9.82
CA LYS A 96 8.34 15.27 -9.14
C LYS A 96 9.72 15.05 -8.50
N LEU A 97 9.88 13.97 -7.73
CA LEU A 97 11.11 13.72 -6.97
C LEU A 97 12.28 13.22 -7.83
N SER A 98 11.99 12.40 -8.86
CA SER A 98 13.03 11.75 -9.67
C SER A 98 13.37 12.54 -10.93
N HIS A 99 12.43 13.34 -11.44
CA HIS A 99 12.56 14.02 -12.73
C HIS A 99 12.25 15.53 -12.66
N GLY A 100 11.89 16.07 -11.49
CA GLY A 100 11.53 17.48 -11.33
C GLY A 100 10.22 17.88 -12.04
N ILE A 101 9.43 16.91 -12.48
CA ILE A 101 8.18 17.15 -13.22
C ILE A 101 7.07 17.47 -12.23
N ASN A 102 6.82 18.76 -12.02
CA ASN A 102 5.76 19.23 -11.13
C ASN A 102 4.38 19.28 -11.80
N ASN A 103 4.36 19.54 -13.12
CA ASN A 103 3.13 19.61 -13.92
C ASN A 103 3.30 18.74 -15.18
N PRO A 104 2.92 17.46 -15.13
CA PRO A 104 3.11 16.57 -16.26
C PRO A 104 2.25 17.02 -17.46
N PRO A 105 2.82 17.02 -18.68
CA PRO A 105 2.06 17.40 -19.87
C PRO A 105 0.91 16.41 -20.12
N LYS A 106 -0.17 16.89 -20.75
CA LYS A 106 -1.37 16.09 -21.01
C LYS A 106 -1.09 14.78 -21.75
N ASP A 107 -0.22 14.79 -22.75
CA ASP A 107 0.18 13.58 -23.50
C ASP A 107 0.79 12.51 -22.59
N LEU A 108 1.62 12.92 -21.62
CA LEU A 108 2.21 11.99 -20.65
C LEU A 108 1.14 11.39 -19.75
N VAL A 109 0.20 12.20 -19.26
CA VAL A 109 -0.92 11.74 -18.43
C VAL A 109 -1.81 10.76 -19.20
N ASP A 110 -2.14 11.07 -20.45
CA ASP A 110 -2.98 10.21 -21.30
C ASP A 110 -2.27 8.87 -21.59
N LYS A 111 -0.95 8.87 -21.84
CA LYS A 111 -0.14 7.64 -21.97
C LYS A 111 -0.09 6.81 -20.70
N ILE A 112 0.06 7.46 -19.54
CA ILE A 112 0.03 6.77 -18.24
C ILE A 112 -1.31 6.07 -18.08
N LYS A 113 -2.42 6.79 -18.23
CA LYS A 113 -3.77 6.25 -18.09
C LYS A 113 -4.05 5.08 -19.04
N ALA A 114 -3.61 5.18 -20.29
CA ALA A 114 -3.76 4.11 -21.27
C ALA A 114 -2.99 2.82 -20.92
N ASN A 115 -2.02 2.88 -19.99
CA ASN A 115 -1.18 1.76 -19.59
C ASN A 115 -1.39 1.33 -18.12
N ILE A 116 -2.38 1.90 -17.44
CA ILE A 116 -2.80 1.39 -16.13
C ILE A 116 -3.41 0.00 -16.34
N LYS A 117 -2.93 -0.98 -15.57
CA LYS A 117 -3.50 -2.34 -15.54
C LYS A 117 -4.43 -2.45 -14.34
N ALA A 118 -5.59 -3.07 -14.53
CA ALA A 118 -6.55 -3.37 -13.48
C ALA A 118 -6.78 -4.89 -13.41
N GLU A 119 -6.49 -5.50 -12.26
CA GLU A 119 -6.59 -6.94 -11.98
C GLU A 119 -7.51 -7.23 -10.78
#